data_AF-A0A1A8WB33-F1
#
_entry.id   AF-A0A1A8WB33-F1
#
_cell.length_a   1.000
_cell.length_b   1.000
_cell.length_c   1.000
_cell.angle_alpha   90.00
_cell.angle_beta   90.00
_cell.angle_gamma   90.00
#
_symmetry.space_group_name_H-M   'P 1'
#
loop_
_entity.id
_entity.type
_entity.pdbx_description
1 polymer ?
#
loop_
_entity_poly.entity_id
_entity_poly.type
_entity_poly.pdbx_seq_one_letter_code
_entity_poly.pdbx_strand_id
1 'polypeptide(L)'
;MENRIEVLKKRLISFNFDLMLNKTVGACENCDLCEKVNTNIKDDPWFKFFCYQFARNVQTVYEIIYIHPYLKERRCDALAYWVHDRIKGFSDNTSINKTKVDVFSEILKVWHNINSRKINGASNKCNLSAIQKSQNLEEMKRKKIMSSYCENYDNFKKPLKGIYSSECNIYYDYFKDSFIEFREIVDKHKALCLEIKHCSRFCDKDDPDDFLNKSKCKMVEISQDHKEYIKKDECETLKEKAVAAIRSETKEVQTPEFTFSDKRAIILILFSLWGIFLTFLFFYKMTPLRSWISSKLGKKEILRDNFNEQSDDVSLDADYESVSRNMENAGYNITYNSNWNPS
;
A
#
# COMPACT_ATOMS: atom_id res chain seq x y z
N MET A 1 12.86 2.63 17.78
CA MET A 1 11.40 2.40 17.94
C MET A 1 10.61 2.99 16.78
N GLU A 2 10.86 4.25 16.40
CA GLU A 2 10.18 4.92 15.26
C GLU A 2 10.26 4.15 13.93
N ASN A 3 11.43 3.61 13.58
CA ASN A 3 11.60 2.80 12.37
C ASN A 3 10.69 1.55 12.38
N ARG A 4 10.53 0.87 13.52
CA ARG A 4 9.64 -0.30 13.66
C ARG A 4 8.18 0.07 13.35
N ILE A 5 7.73 1.20 13.89
CA ILE A 5 6.37 1.70 13.71
C ILE A 5 6.11 2.04 12.24
N GLU A 6 7.02 2.75 11.58
CA GLU A 6 6.87 3.11 10.17
C GLU A 6 6.83 1.88 9.26
N VAL A 7 7.66 0.87 9.52
CA VAL A 7 7.62 -0.40 8.79
C VAL A 7 6.27 -1.11 8.95
N LEU A 8 5.76 -1.22 10.18
CA LEU A 8 4.49 -1.90 10.44
C LEU A 8 3.30 -1.17 9.81
N LYS A 9 3.26 0.17 9.88
CA LYS A 9 2.22 1.02 9.26
C LYS A 9 2.04 0.76 7.77
N LYS A 10 3.13 0.47 7.04
CA LYS A 10 3.09 0.26 5.58
C LYS A 10 2.21 -0.92 5.15
N ARG A 11 2.04 -1.94 6.00
CA ARG A 11 1.36 -3.19 5.62
C ARG A 11 0.20 -3.57 6.54
N LEU A 12 0.24 -3.18 7.80
CA LEU A 12 -0.72 -3.62 8.81
C LEU A 12 -1.83 -2.58 8.97
N ILE A 13 -2.94 -2.81 8.27
CA ILE A 13 -4.05 -1.86 8.19
C ILE A 13 -4.68 -1.63 9.58
N SER A 14 -4.92 -2.71 10.34
CA SER A 14 -5.47 -2.58 11.70
C SER A 14 -4.51 -1.81 12.63
N PHE A 15 -3.21 -2.11 12.56
CA PHE A 15 -2.19 -1.41 13.35
C PHE A 15 -2.14 0.09 13.02
N ASN A 16 -2.15 0.44 11.73
CA ASN A 16 -2.16 1.82 11.31
C ASN A 16 -3.43 2.56 11.76
N PHE A 17 -4.59 1.89 11.71
CA PHE A 17 -5.86 2.44 12.17
C PHE A 17 -5.84 2.75 13.68
N ASP A 18 -5.32 1.84 14.51
CA ASP A 18 -5.16 2.06 15.95
C ASP A 18 -4.30 3.30 16.26
N LEU A 19 -3.25 3.53 15.46
CA LEU A 19 -2.42 4.73 15.57
C LEU A 19 -3.19 5.98 15.15
N MET A 20 -4.00 5.90 14.09
CA MET A 20 -4.85 7.02 13.66
C MET A 20 -5.78 7.47 14.78
N LEU A 21 -6.43 6.56 15.50
CA LEU A 21 -7.37 6.92 16.59
C LEU A 21 -6.73 7.79 17.68
N ASN A 22 -5.41 7.71 17.86
CA ASN A 22 -4.67 8.41 18.90
C ASN A 22 -3.89 9.65 18.41
N LYS A 23 -3.94 9.96 17.12
CA LYS A 23 -3.29 11.17 16.58
C LYS A 23 -3.91 12.46 17.13
N THR A 24 -3.09 13.50 17.20
CA THR A 24 -3.54 14.86 17.48
C THR A 24 -4.52 15.35 16.41
N VAL A 25 -5.43 16.23 16.81
CA VAL A 25 -6.45 16.77 15.90
C VAL A 25 -5.86 17.98 15.18
N GLY A 26 -5.83 17.90 13.85
CA GLY A 26 -5.55 19.04 12.98
C GLY A 26 -6.88 19.63 12.47
N ALA A 27 -7.12 19.52 11.16
CA ALA A 27 -8.42 19.86 10.57
C ALA A 27 -9.51 18.87 11.02
N CYS A 28 -10.70 19.38 11.35
CA CYS A 28 -11.83 18.59 11.82
C CYS A 28 -13.15 19.28 11.48
N GLU A 29 -13.92 18.69 10.55
CA GLU A 29 -15.18 19.28 10.04
C GLU A 29 -16.32 19.27 11.06
N ASN A 30 -16.25 18.35 12.02
CA ASN A 30 -17.33 18.10 12.98
C ASN A 30 -16.99 18.53 14.40
N CYS A 31 -15.84 19.17 14.63
CA CYS A 31 -15.41 19.57 15.97
C CYS A 31 -16.25 20.72 16.54
N ASP A 32 -16.94 21.50 15.70
CA ASP A 32 -17.90 22.51 16.14
C ASP A 32 -19.07 21.91 16.95
N LEU A 33 -19.37 20.62 16.74
CA LEU A 33 -20.41 19.91 17.47
C LEU A 33 -20.05 19.69 18.95
N CYS A 34 -18.76 19.71 19.29
CA CYS A 34 -18.29 19.64 20.67
C CYS A 34 -18.62 20.91 21.47
N GLU A 35 -18.95 22.02 20.82
CA GLU A 35 -19.37 23.25 21.50
C GLU A 35 -20.86 23.21 21.91
N LYS A 36 -21.61 22.21 21.42
CA LYS A 36 -23.06 22.03 21.64
C LYS A 36 -23.39 21.04 22.75
N VAL A 37 -22.40 20.56 23.48
CA VAL A 37 -22.55 19.68 24.65
C VAL A 37 -22.71 20.50 25.93
N ASN A 38 -22.88 19.82 27.07
CA ASN A 38 -23.11 20.45 28.37
C ASN A 38 -22.08 21.56 28.69
N THR A 39 -22.58 22.75 29.07
CA THR A 39 -21.77 23.92 29.41
C THR A 39 -20.82 23.69 30.58
N ASN A 40 -21.14 22.72 31.45
CA ASN A 40 -20.33 22.41 32.64
C ASN A 40 -19.08 21.57 32.33
N ILE A 41 -18.91 21.09 31.09
CA ILE A 41 -17.78 20.23 30.71
C ILE A 41 -17.15 20.63 29.37
N LYS A 42 -17.87 21.30 28.48
CA LYS A 42 -17.40 21.60 27.11
C LYS A 42 -16.09 22.40 27.05
N ASP A 43 -15.86 23.24 28.06
CA ASP A 43 -14.68 24.12 28.14
C ASP A 43 -13.54 23.50 28.97
N ASP A 44 -13.77 22.33 29.59
CA ASP A 44 -12.70 21.58 30.26
C ASP A 44 -11.68 21.12 29.21
N PRO A 45 -10.38 21.46 29.35
CA PRO A 45 -9.38 21.15 28.33
C PRO A 45 -9.34 19.66 27.97
N TRP A 46 -9.37 18.78 28.97
CA TRP A 46 -9.30 17.33 28.76
C TRP A 46 -10.50 16.81 27.95
N PHE A 47 -11.71 17.29 28.25
CA PHE A 47 -12.92 16.89 27.56
C PHE A 47 -12.94 17.46 26.15
N LYS A 48 -12.52 18.72 25.97
CA LYS A 48 -12.43 19.36 24.66
C LYS A 48 -11.50 18.59 23.73
N PHE A 49 -10.29 18.23 24.20
CA PHE A 49 -9.36 17.41 23.43
C PHE A 49 -9.96 16.04 23.07
N PHE A 50 -10.58 15.37 24.05
CA PHE A 50 -11.21 14.07 23.83
C PHE A 50 -12.36 14.15 22.82
N CYS A 51 -13.26 15.12 22.95
CA CYS A 51 -14.39 15.32 22.07
C CYS A 51 -13.94 15.62 20.64
N TYR A 52 -12.92 16.46 20.47
CA TYR A 52 -12.38 16.78 19.15
C TYR A 52 -11.74 15.55 18.50
N GLN A 53 -10.98 14.75 19.27
CA GLN A 53 -10.45 13.48 18.78
C GLN A 53 -11.56 12.52 18.38
N PHE A 54 -12.62 12.43 19.19
CA PHE A 54 -13.78 11.61 18.89
C PHE A 54 -14.45 12.03 17.58
N ALA A 55 -14.78 13.31 17.42
CA ALA A 55 -15.43 13.82 16.21
C ALA A 55 -14.61 13.53 14.95
N ARG A 56 -13.29 13.74 15.02
CA ARG A 56 -12.35 13.41 13.94
C ARG A 56 -12.29 11.90 13.69
N ASN A 57 -12.23 11.08 14.73
CA ASN A 57 -12.17 9.62 14.60
C ASN A 57 -13.44 9.04 13.96
N VAL A 58 -14.63 9.58 14.28
CA VAL A 58 -15.89 9.20 13.61
C VAL A 58 -15.80 9.47 12.11
N GLN A 59 -15.32 10.66 11.71
CA GLN A 59 -15.11 10.99 10.30
C GLN A 59 -14.13 10.03 9.62
N THR A 60 -12.95 9.80 10.22
CA THR A 60 -11.96 8.85 9.68
C THR A 60 -12.53 7.44 9.52
N VAL A 61 -13.33 6.97 10.48
CA VAL A 61 -14.00 5.67 10.38
C VAL A 61 -14.96 5.63 9.21
N TYR A 62 -15.79 6.66 9.01
CA TYR A 62 -16.76 6.70 7.92
C TYR A 62 -16.10 6.77 6.55
N GLU A 63 -15.01 7.51 6.41
CA GLU A 63 -14.19 7.55 5.19
C GLU A 63 -13.59 6.17 4.88
N ILE A 64 -13.02 5.49 5.88
CA ILE A 64 -12.47 4.14 5.69
C ILE A 64 -13.56 3.15 5.28
N ILE A 65 -14.73 3.22 5.91
CA ILE A 65 -15.86 2.33 5.62
C ILE A 65 -16.43 2.60 4.23
N TYR A 66 -16.50 3.87 3.83
CA TYR A 66 -16.92 4.24 2.48
C TYR A 66 -16.04 3.59 1.42
N ILE A 67 -14.71 3.61 1.62
CA ILE A 67 -13.75 3.00 0.68
C ILE A 67 -13.73 1.47 0.81
N HIS A 68 -13.86 0.95 2.04
CA HIS A 68 -13.75 -0.48 2.36
C HIS A 68 -14.92 -0.97 3.22
N PRO A 69 -16.12 -1.19 2.63
CA PRO A 69 -17.32 -1.54 3.40
C PRO A 69 -17.19 -2.81 4.25
N TYR A 70 -16.36 -3.77 3.82
CA TYR A 70 -16.10 -5.00 4.57
C TYR A 70 -15.39 -4.78 5.91
N LEU A 71 -14.75 -3.62 6.13
CA LEU A 71 -14.12 -3.25 7.39
C LEU A 71 -15.08 -2.64 8.41
N LYS A 72 -16.34 -2.38 8.02
CA LYS A 72 -17.33 -1.67 8.82
C LYS A 72 -17.40 -2.12 10.28
N GLU A 73 -17.65 -3.40 10.49
CA GLU A 73 -17.82 -3.96 11.84
C GLU A 73 -16.55 -3.76 12.68
N ARG A 74 -15.38 -4.12 12.14
CA ARG A 74 -14.09 -4.01 12.83
C ARG A 74 -13.75 -2.56 13.21
N ARG A 75 -14.01 -1.61 12.32
CA ARG A 75 -13.72 -0.19 12.56
C ARG A 75 -14.69 0.42 13.56
N CYS A 76 -15.97 0.05 13.50
CA CYS A 76 -16.95 0.48 14.48
C CYS A 76 -16.68 -0.11 15.87
N ASP A 77 -16.31 -1.38 15.97
CA ASP A 77 -15.98 -2.03 17.23
C ASP A 77 -14.70 -1.46 17.85
N ALA A 78 -13.68 -1.20 17.03
CA ALA A 78 -12.45 -0.57 17.48
C ALA A 78 -12.67 0.89 17.95
N LEU A 79 -13.51 1.66 17.25
CA LEU A 79 -13.94 2.99 17.70
C LEU A 79 -14.70 2.92 19.03
N ALA A 80 -15.64 1.97 19.17
CA ALA A 80 -16.39 1.77 20.39
C ALA A 80 -15.47 1.46 21.56
N TYR A 81 -14.57 0.48 21.41
CA TYR A 81 -13.56 0.16 22.43
C TYR A 81 -12.73 1.40 22.80
N TRP A 82 -12.24 2.14 21.81
CA TRP A 82 -11.43 3.34 22.05
C TRP A 82 -12.19 4.40 22.88
N VAL A 83 -13.47 4.63 22.60
CA VAL A 83 -14.30 5.57 23.38
C VAL A 83 -14.41 5.13 24.84
N HIS A 84 -14.76 3.85 25.08
CA HIS A 84 -14.94 3.32 26.44
C HIS A 84 -13.62 3.29 27.23
N ASP A 85 -12.52 2.90 26.57
CA ASP A 85 -11.17 2.88 27.16
C ASP A 85 -10.71 4.28 27.58
N ARG A 86 -10.94 5.29 26.71
CA ARG A 86 -10.63 6.70 27.00
C ARG A 86 -11.44 7.24 28.17
N ILE A 87 -12.76 7.01 28.19
CA ILE A 87 -13.64 7.46 29.27
C ILE A 87 -13.25 6.83 30.60
N LYS A 88 -12.94 5.52 30.60
CA LYS A 88 -12.42 4.84 31.80
C LYS A 88 -11.10 5.46 32.27
N GLY A 89 -10.16 5.69 31.36
CA GLY A 89 -8.88 6.34 31.69
C GLY A 89 -9.03 7.72 32.33
N PHE A 90 -10.01 8.51 31.90
CA PHE A 90 -10.32 9.78 32.56
C PHE A 90 -11.03 9.62 33.91
N SER A 91 -11.90 8.61 34.04
CA SER A 91 -12.62 8.30 35.29
C SER A 91 -11.67 7.83 36.41
N ASP A 92 -10.64 7.08 36.03
CA ASP A 92 -9.60 6.57 36.94
C ASP A 92 -8.56 7.65 37.29
N ASN A 93 -8.44 8.70 36.48
CA ASN A 93 -7.49 9.79 36.72
C ASN A 93 -8.00 10.75 37.81
N THR A 94 -7.32 10.73 38.96
CA THR A 94 -7.64 11.57 40.12
C THR A 94 -7.35 13.06 39.94
N SER A 95 -6.55 13.44 38.93
CA SER A 95 -6.26 14.84 38.60
C SER A 95 -7.38 15.54 37.81
N ILE A 96 -8.35 14.78 37.29
CA ILE A 96 -9.48 15.32 36.54
C ILE A 96 -10.63 15.54 37.52
N ASN A 97 -11.17 16.76 37.53
CA ASN A 97 -12.36 17.06 38.32
C ASN A 97 -13.53 16.24 37.78
N LYS A 98 -14.02 15.31 38.59
CA LYS A 98 -15.13 14.42 38.23
C LYS A 98 -16.42 15.23 38.28
N THR A 99 -16.72 15.92 37.19
CA THR A 99 -18.00 16.60 37.03
C THR A 99 -19.12 15.55 37.15
N LYS A 100 -20.31 15.93 37.66
CA LYS A 100 -21.50 15.05 37.69
C LYS A 100 -22.06 14.78 36.29
N VAL A 101 -21.36 15.19 35.23
CA VAL A 101 -21.79 15.08 33.85
C VAL A 101 -21.42 13.70 33.35
N ASP A 102 -22.41 12.99 32.79
CA ASP A 102 -22.17 11.73 32.10
C ASP A 102 -21.46 12.02 30.76
N VAL A 103 -20.14 11.84 30.78
CA VAL A 103 -19.24 12.04 29.63
C VAL A 103 -19.68 11.20 28.43
N PHE A 104 -20.10 9.95 28.67
CA PHE A 104 -20.51 9.05 27.59
C PHE A 104 -21.76 9.59 26.90
N SER A 105 -22.74 10.06 27.68
CA SER A 105 -23.94 10.71 27.15
C SER A 105 -23.62 11.97 26.33
N GLU A 106 -22.67 12.81 26.75
CA GLU A 106 -22.26 13.99 25.97
C GLU A 106 -21.58 13.59 24.64
N ILE A 107 -20.73 12.57 24.64
CA ILE A 107 -20.12 12.03 23.42
C ILE A 107 -21.17 11.43 22.47
N LEU A 108 -22.19 10.74 23.00
CA LEU A 108 -23.29 10.24 22.19
C LEU A 108 -24.08 11.36 21.51
N LYS A 109 -24.28 12.52 22.17
CA LYS A 109 -24.91 13.69 21.53
C LYS A 109 -24.11 14.16 20.32
N VAL A 110 -22.79 14.25 20.45
CA VAL A 110 -21.89 14.61 19.34
C VAL A 110 -22.01 13.60 18.20
N TRP A 111 -21.99 12.30 18.52
CA TRP A 111 -22.19 11.25 17.54
C TRP A 111 -23.52 11.38 16.79
N HIS A 112 -24.63 11.60 17.51
CA HIS A 112 -25.94 11.80 16.91
C HIS A 112 -25.95 13.00 15.96
N ASN A 113 -25.32 14.11 16.36
CA ASN A 113 -25.22 15.30 15.53
C ASN A 113 -24.36 15.08 14.27
N ILE A 114 -23.28 14.30 14.36
CA ILE A 114 -22.49 13.91 13.18
C ILE A 114 -23.35 13.08 12.22
N ASN A 115 -24.16 12.16 12.76
CA ASN A 115 -24.98 11.27 11.94
C ASN A 115 -26.25 11.91 11.40
N SER A 116 -26.72 13.01 12.00
CA SER A 116 -27.85 13.80 11.49
C SER A 116 -27.45 14.72 10.34
N ARG A 117 -26.17 15.13 10.26
CA ARG A 117 -25.63 15.75 9.05
C ARG A 117 -25.77 14.75 7.89
N LYS A 118 -26.34 15.19 6.77
CA LYS A 118 -26.54 14.39 5.55
C LYS A 118 -25.17 14.06 4.92
N ILE A 119 -24.45 13.12 5.51
CA ILE A 119 -23.35 12.43 4.84
C ILE A 119 -24.01 11.42 3.90
N ASN A 120 -23.73 11.54 2.60
CA ASN A 120 -24.22 10.64 1.57
C ASN A 120 -23.92 9.17 1.95
N GLY A 121 -24.95 8.32 1.98
CA GLY A 121 -24.84 6.88 2.21
C GLY A 121 -25.00 6.44 3.67
N ALA A 122 -26.24 6.13 4.07
CA ALA A 122 -26.54 5.55 5.39
C ALA A 122 -25.83 4.20 5.65
N SER A 123 -25.38 3.51 4.59
CA SER A 123 -24.63 2.24 4.68
C SER A 123 -23.26 2.38 5.35
N ASN A 124 -22.67 3.58 5.37
CA ASN A 124 -21.26 3.77 5.77
C ASN A 124 -21.09 4.19 7.25
N LYS A 125 -22.21 4.27 7.97
CA LYS A 125 -22.24 4.70 9.38
C LYS A 125 -22.14 3.51 10.32
N CYS A 126 -21.53 3.73 11.48
CA CYS A 126 -21.61 2.77 12.57
C CYS A 126 -23.04 2.71 13.11
N ASN A 127 -23.47 1.55 13.58
CA ASN A 127 -24.74 1.45 14.27
C ASN A 127 -24.59 2.00 15.68
N LEU A 128 -25.61 2.69 16.21
CA LEU A 128 -25.61 3.18 17.58
C LEU A 128 -25.33 2.05 18.58
N SER A 129 -25.88 0.87 18.30
CA SER A 129 -25.67 -0.34 19.10
C SER A 129 -24.22 -0.81 19.14
N ALA A 130 -23.36 -0.44 18.17
CA ALA A 130 -21.94 -0.75 18.21
C ALA A 130 -21.19 0.12 19.24
N ILE A 131 -21.56 1.39 19.37
CA ILE A 131 -20.95 2.33 20.31
C ILE A 131 -21.50 2.14 21.72
N GLN A 132 -22.79 1.81 21.82
CA GLN A 132 -23.46 1.47 23.09
C GLN A 132 -23.16 0.04 23.57
N LYS A 133 -22.60 -0.84 22.73
CA LYS A 133 -22.45 -2.26 23.07
C LYS A 133 -21.49 -2.48 24.25
N SER A 134 -21.98 -3.26 25.21
CA SER A 134 -21.28 -3.92 26.32
C SER A 134 -20.59 -3.00 27.35
N GLN A 135 -20.99 -3.12 28.62
CA GLN A 135 -20.27 -2.54 29.77
C GLN A 135 -18.94 -3.27 30.07
N ASN A 136 -18.64 -4.38 29.38
CA ASN A 136 -17.45 -5.17 29.66
C ASN A 136 -16.27 -4.75 28.77
N LEU A 137 -15.52 -3.75 29.24
CA LEU A 137 -14.34 -3.23 28.55
C LEU A 137 -13.29 -4.32 28.25
N GLU A 138 -13.12 -5.29 29.15
CA GLU A 138 -12.17 -6.39 28.94
C GLU A 138 -12.58 -7.30 27.79
N GLU A 139 -13.88 -7.58 27.64
CA GLU A 139 -14.40 -8.32 26.49
C GLU A 139 -14.17 -7.56 25.18
N MET A 140 -14.43 -6.25 25.17
CA MET A 140 -14.19 -5.40 24.01
C MET A 140 -12.70 -5.39 23.62
N LYS A 141 -11.81 -5.27 24.60
CA LYS A 141 -10.36 -5.34 24.41
C LYS A 141 -9.94 -6.66 23.76
N ARG A 142 -10.42 -7.79 24.29
CA ARG A 142 -10.14 -9.13 23.73
C ARG A 142 -10.64 -9.25 22.30
N LYS A 143 -11.88 -8.82 22.02
CA LYS A 143 -12.45 -8.82 20.66
C LYS A 143 -11.63 -7.97 19.70
N LYS A 144 -11.17 -6.80 20.13
CA LYS A 144 -10.27 -5.95 19.34
C LYS A 144 -8.95 -6.66 19.01
N ILE A 145 -8.27 -7.24 20.01
CA ILE A 145 -6.99 -7.94 19.81
C ILE A 145 -7.16 -9.11 18.82
N MET A 146 -8.17 -9.95 19.03
CA MET A 146 -8.44 -11.09 18.14
C MET A 146 -8.78 -10.64 16.71
N SER A 147 -9.65 -9.64 16.57
CA SER A 147 -10.00 -9.07 15.27
C SER A 147 -8.78 -8.51 14.53
N SER A 148 -7.90 -7.79 15.24
CA SER A 148 -6.65 -7.26 14.69
C SER A 148 -5.69 -8.34 14.21
N TYR A 149 -5.52 -9.43 14.97
CA TYR A 149 -4.72 -10.58 14.54
C TYR A 149 -5.26 -11.17 13.24
N CYS A 150 -6.57 -11.49 13.22
CA CYS A 150 -7.26 -12.05 12.08
C CYS A 150 -7.23 -11.13 10.84
N GLU A 151 -7.29 -9.81 11.02
CA GLU A 151 -7.15 -8.83 9.92
C GLU A 151 -5.74 -8.77 9.35
N ASN A 152 -4.74 -8.79 10.22
CA ASN A 152 -3.35 -8.63 9.82
C ASN A 152 -2.75 -9.92 9.25
N TYR A 153 -3.32 -11.09 9.55
CA TYR A 153 -2.75 -12.39 9.21
C TYR A 153 -2.32 -12.52 7.75
N ASP A 154 -3.20 -12.20 6.80
CA ASP A 154 -2.91 -12.34 5.38
C ASP A 154 -1.85 -11.32 4.89
N ASN A 155 -1.70 -10.20 5.58
CA ASN A 155 -0.69 -9.19 5.28
C ASN A 155 0.74 -9.66 5.63
N PHE A 156 0.88 -10.66 6.51
CA PHE A 156 2.17 -11.27 6.83
C PHE A 156 2.66 -12.27 5.78
N LYS A 157 1.79 -12.75 4.89
CA LYS A 157 2.14 -13.76 3.88
C LYS A 157 3.33 -13.36 3.02
N LYS A 158 3.33 -12.13 2.51
CA LYS A 158 4.41 -11.59 1.66
C LYS A 158 5.71 -11.35 2.43
N PRO A 159 5.73 -10.57 3.54
CA PRO A 159 6.97 -10.31 4.25
C PRO A 159 7.59 -11.59 4.82
N LEU A 160 6.81 -12.54 5.35
CA LEU A 160 7.36 -13.73 6.01
C LEU A 160 7.78 -14.87 5.06
N LYS A 161 7.14 -14.99 3.87
CA LYS A 161 7.52 -16.01 2.84
C LYS A 161 8.53 -15.47 1.80
N GLY A 162 8.72 -14.16 1.73
CA GLY A 162 9.50 -13.47 0.70
C GLY A 162 11.02 -13.63 0.80
N ILE A 163 11.74 -12.88 -0.04
CA ILE A 163 13.20 -12.73 0.07
C ILE A 163 13.50 -11.97 1.37
N TYR A 164 14.53 -12.40 2.10
CA TYR A 164 14.96 -11.75 3.34
C TYR A 164 15.17 -10.24 3.09
N SER A 165 14.40 -9.42 3.79
CA SER A 165 14.57 -7.97 3.84
C SER A 165 14.95 -7.57 5.25
N SER A 166 15.65 -6.45 5.41
CA SER A 166 15.96 -5.90 6.74
C SER A 166 14.71 -5.63 7.58
N GLU A 167 13.57 -5.37 6.93
CA GLU A 167 12.26 -5.18 7.54
C GLU A 167 11.59 -6.51 7.95
N CYS A 168 12.09 -7.65 7.50
CA CYS A 168 11.41 -8.93 7.72
C CYS A 168 11.35 -9.35 9.19
N ASN A 169 12.43 -9.13 9.94
CA ASN A 169 12.48 -9.44 11.36
C ASN A 169 11.45 -8.62 12.15
N ILE A 170 11.21 -7.35 11.74
CA ILE A 170 10.20 -6.49 12.36
C ILE A 170 8.80 -7.10 12.22
N TYR A 171 8.47 -7.61 11.03
CA TYR A 171 7.19 -8.28 10.79
C TYR A 171 7.10 -9.61 11.53
N TYR A 172 8.19 -10.38 11.57
CA TYR A 172 8.23 -11.65 12.29
C TYR A 172 8.03 -11.47 13.80
N ASP A 173 8.77 -10.56 14.42
CA ASP A 173 8.67 -10.27 15.86
C ASP A 173 7.25 -9.82 16.21
N TYR A 174 6.70 -8.86 15.45
CA TYR A 174 5.32 -8.41 15.66
C TYR A 174 4.30 -9.54 15.48
N PHE A 175 4.47 -10.39 14.46
CA PHE A 175 3.58 -11.52 14.22
C PHE A 175 3.65 -12.55 15.36
N LYS A 176 4.85 -12.86 15.86
CA LYS A 176 5.08 -13.74 17.01
C LYS A 176 4.41 -13.18 18.27
N ASP A 177 4.64 -11.90 18.59
CA ASP A 177 4.04 -11.22 19.74
C ASP A 177 2.51 -11.26 19.65
N SER A 178 1.96 -10.89 18.50
CA SER A 178 0.51 -10.86 18.27
C SER A 178 -0.12 -12.25 18.29
N PHE A 179 0.59 -13.28 17.84
CA PHE A 179 0.16 -14.68 17.92
C PHE A 179 0.08 -15.20 19.35
N ILE A 180 1.09 -14.89 20.18
CA ILE A 180 1.10 -15.29 21.60
C ILE A 180 -0.10 -14.65 22.30
N GLU A 181 -0.29 -13.34 22.15
CA GLU A 181 -1.42 -12.62 22.75
C GLU A 181 -2.77 -13.15 22.26
N PHE A 182 -2.90 -13.42 20.96
CA PHE A 182 -4.10 -14.03 20.38
C PHE A 182 -4.44 -15.37 21.02
N ARG A 183 -3.46 -16.28 21.09
CA ARG A 183 -3.63 -17.62 21.64
C ARG A 183 -4.05 -17.59 23.10
N GLU A 184 -3.38 -16.78 23.92
CA GLU A 184 -3.71 -16.67 25.34
C GLU A 184 -5.17 -16.24 25.59
N ILE A 185 -5.73 -15.43 24.68
CA ILE A 185 -7.13 -15.02 24.72
C ILE A 185 -8.04 -16.16 24.25
N VAL A 186 -7.74 -16.79 23.12
CA VAL A 186 -8.57 -17.86 22.53
C VAL A 186 -8.65 -19.08 23.45
N ASP A 187 -7.55 -19.46 24.11
CA ASP A 187 -7.51 -20.58 25.06
C ASP A 187 -8.54 -20.44 26.18
N LYS A 188 -8.82 -19.20 26.61
CA LYS A 188 -9.78 -18.89 27.68
C LYS A 188 -11.16 -18.48 27.16
N HIS A 189 -11.21 -17.98 25.93
CA HIS A 189 -12.38 -17.28 25.39
C HIS A 189 -12.73 -17.65 23.95
N LYS A 190 -12.55 -18.93 23.58
CA LYS A 190 -12.83 -19.46 22.24
C LYS A 190 -14.19 -19.07 21.67
N ALA A 191 -15.25 -19.09 22.49
CA ALA A 191 -16.59 -18.68 22.07
C ALA A 191 -16.62 -17.23 21.53
N LEU A 192 -15.90 -16.30 22.18
CA LEU A 192 -15.79 -14.92 21.70
C LEU A 192 -15.06 -14.82 20.36
N CYS A 193 -14.06 -15.68 20.12
CA CYS A 193 -13.37 -15.73 18.83
C CYS A 193 -14.31 -16.14 17.69
N LEU A 194 -15.15 -17.16 17.93
CA LEU A 194 -16.10 -17.68 16.95
C LEU A 194 -17.18 -16.67 16.56
N GLU A 195 -17.51 -15.71 17.44
CA GLU A 195 -18.42 -14.60 17.14
C GLU A 195 -17.81 -13.57 16.17
N ILE A 196 -16.48 -13.50 16.05
CA ILE A 196 -15.80 -12.49 15.23
C ILE A 196 -15.82 -12.93 13.76
N LYS A 197 -16.48 -12.12 12.92
CA LYS A 197 -16.55 -12.38 11.47
C LYS A 197 -15.18 -12.45 10.83
N HIS A 198 -15.03 -13.46 9.96
CA HIS A 198 -13.79 -13.77 9.23
C HIS A 198 -12.59 -14.09 10.15
N CYS A 199 -12.84 -14.44 11.42
CA CYS A 199 -11.81 -14.84 12.38
C CYS A 199 -11.95 -16.32 12.80
N SER A 200 -13.11 -16.95 12.55
CA SER A 200 -13.42 -18.33 12.92
C SER A 200 -12.35 -19.36 12.53
N ARG A 201 -11.73 -19.23 11.33
CA ARG A 201 -10.66 -20.14 10.88
C ARG A 201 -9.42 -20.17 11.79
N PHE A 202 -9.23 -19.11 12.57
CA PHE A 202 -8.08 -18.94 13.46
C PHE A 202 -8.37 -19.43 14.88
N CYS A 203 -9.63 -19.62 15.26
CA CYS A 203 -10.00 -20.01 16.61
C CYS A 203 -9.67 -21.48 16.95
N ASP A 204 -9.52 -22.33 15.93
CA ASP A 204 -9.07 -23.72 16.08
C ASP A 204 -7.62 -23.93 15.64
N LYS A 205 -7.12 -23.04 14.79
CA LYS A 205 -5.79 -23.11 14.20
C LYS A 205 -5.24 -21.70 14.06
N ASP A 206 -4.56 -21.22 15.08
CA ASP A 206 -4.10 -19.82 15.17
C ASP A 206 -3.14 -19.43 14.03
N ASP A 207 -2.24 -20.34 13.64
CA ASP A 207 -1.31 -20.17 12.52
C ASP A 207 -1.61 -21.15 11.38
N PRO A 208 -2.69 -20.92 10.60
CA PRO A 208 -3.15 -21.87 9.60
C PRO A 208 -2.15 -22.16 8.49
N ASP A 209 -1.32 -21.18 8.13
CA ASP A 209 -0.26 -21.31 7.12
C ASP A 209 1.08 -21.80 7.70
N ASP A 210 1.19 -21.92 9.03
CA ASP A 210 2.42 -22.24 9.76
C ASP A 210 3.55 -21.23 9.45
N PHE A 211 3.19 -19.95 9.45
CA PHE A 211 4.11 -18.84 9.17
C PHE A 211 5.25 -18.77 10.17
N LEU A 212 5.03 -19.05 11.45
CA LEU A 212 6.10 -18.95 12.46
C LEU A 212 7.23 -19.94 12.18
N ASN A 213 6.89 -21.18 11.81
CA ASN A 213 7.91 -22.20 11.53
C ASN A 213 8.50 -22.09 10.13
N LYS A 214 7.70 -21.69 9.14
CA LYS A 214 8.15 -21.58 7.73
C LYS A 214 8.78 -20.24 7.38
N SER A 215 8.69 -19.25 8.26
CA SER A 215 9.27 -17.93 8.02
C SER A 215 10.77 -18.04 7.79
N LYS A 216 11.24 -17.46 6.69
CA LYS A 216 12.69 -17.30 6.42
C LYS A 216 13.34 -16.26 7.33
N CYS A 217 12.53 -15.57 8.12
CA CYS A 217 12.92 -14.49 9.01
C CYS A 217 12.86 -14.90 10.48
N LYS A 218 12.64 -16.20 10.74
CA LYS A 218 12.84 -16.78 12.06
C LYS A 218 14.29 -16.55 12.47
N MET A 219 14.49 -15.62 13.39
CA MET A 219 15.78 -15.51 14.05
C MET A 219 16.00 -16.77 14.89
N VAL A 220 17.17 -17.37 14.78
CA VAL A 220 17.63 -18.34 15.77
C VAL A 220 17.86 -17.53 17.04
N GLU A 221 17.01 -17.71 18.04
CA GLU A 221 17.30 -17.23 19.39
C GLU A 221 18.57 -17.96 19.85
N ILE A 222 19.71 -17.29 19.74
CA ILE A 222 20.91 -17.67 20.47
C ILE A 222 20.47 -17.60 21.93
N SER A 223 20.61 -18.72 22.64
CA SER A 223 20.10 -18.89 24.00
C SER A 223 20.37 -17.65 24.87
N GLN A 224 19.38 -17.28 25.68
CA GLN A 224 19.43 -16.12 26.60
C GLN A 224 20.51 -16.24 27.70
N ASP A 225 21.38 -17.24 27.62
CA ASP A 225 22.45 -17.48 28.59
C ASP A 225 23.71 -16.64 28.31
N HIS A 226 23.78 -15.92 27.18
CA HIS A 226 24.85 -14.96 26.91
C HIS A 226 24.25 -13.61 26.48
N LYS A 227 23.77 -12.82 27.45
CA LYS A 227 23.58 -11.38 27.28
C LYS A 227 24.94 -10.66 27.31
N GLU A 228 25.80 -10.95 26.35
CA GLU A 228 26.83 -10.00 25.95
C GLU A 228 26.32 -9.32 24.68
N TYR A 229 26.07 -8.02 24.78
CA TYR A 229 25.82 -7.20 23.60
C TYR A 229 27.09 -7.22 22.75
N ILE A 230 27.11 -8.08 21.73
CA ILE A 230 28.19 -8.18 20.76
C ILE A 230 28.33 -6.83 20.06
N LYS A 231 29.55 -6.30 19.99
CA LYS A 231 29.78 -5.02 19.31
C LYS A 231 29.51 -5.17 17.81
N LYS A 232 29.13 -4.08 17.15
CA LYS A 232 28.67 -4.09 15.73
C LYS A 232 29.71 -4.71 14.79
N ASP A 233 30.98 -4.49 15.05
CA ASP A 233 32.14 -5.05 14.34
C ASP A 233 32.24 -6.58 14.48
N GLU A 234 32.03 -7.11 15.69
CA GLU A 234 31.99 -8.56 15.93
C GLU A 234 30.80 -9.22 15.23
N CYS A 235 29.65 -8.54 15.17
CA CYS A 235 28.47 -8.99 14.43
C CYS A 235 28.73 -9.07 12.91
N GLU A 236 29.31 -8.03 12.31
CA GLU A 236 29.67 -8.06 10.88
C GLU A 236 30.73 -9.13 10.59
N THR A 237 31.68 -9.34 11.50
CA THR A 237 32.69 -10.40 11.36
C THR A 237 32.08 -11.81 11.42
N LEU A 238 31.10 -12.04 12.31
CA LEU A 238 30.37 -13.30 12.40
C LEU A 238 29.52 -13.55 11.15
N LYS A 239 28.91 -12.50 10.60
CA LYS A 239 28.13 -12.54 9.37
C LYS A 239 29.01 -12.87 8.16
N GLU A 240 30.19 -12.28 8.05
CA GLU A 240 31.16 -12.62 7.01
C GLU A 240 31.62 -14.08 7.13
N LYS A 241 31.91 -14.57 8.34
CA LYS A 241 32.28 -15.97 8.58
C LYS A 241 31.15 -16.94 8.21
N ALA A 242 29.90 -16.63 8.55
CA ALA A 242 28.75 -17.45 8.17
C ALA A 242 28.53 -17.49 6.65
N VAL A 243 28.70 -16.35 5.97
CA VAL A 243 28.63 -16.26 4.50
C VAL A 243 29.78 -17.04 3.85
N ALA A 244 30.98 -17.00 4.43
CA ALA A 244 32.14 -17.76 3.96
C ALA A 244 31.94 -19.28 4.15
N ALA A 245 31.38 -19.70 5.29
CA ALA A 245 31.08 -21.10 5.58
C ALA A 245 30.07 -21.71 4.59
N ILE A 246 29.02 -20.96 4.24
CA ILE A 246 28.04 -21.35 3.22
C ILE A 246 28.71 -21.44 1.83
N ARG A 247 29.67 -20.56 1.53
CA ARG A 247 30.45 -20.62 0.28
C ARG A 247 31.34 -21.86 0.22
N SER A 248 31.95 -22.26 1.33
CA SER A 248 32.84 -23.44 1.40
C SER A 248 32.10 -24.78 1.35
N GLU A 249 30.79 -24.83 1.63
CA GLU A 249 29.98 -26.05 1.44
C GLU A 249 29.54 -26.29 -0.01
N THR A 250 29.79 -25.33 -0.92
CA THR A 250 29.71 -25.60 -2.35
C THR A 250 30.87 -26.52 -2.70
N LYS A 251 30.64 -27.84 -2.64
CA LYS A 251 31.57 -28.83 -3.20
C LYS A 251 31.98 -28.32 -4.58
N GLU A 252 33.28 -28.09 -4.77
CA GLU A 252 33.85 -27.75 -6.06
C GLU A 252 33.33 -28.79 -7.06
N VAL A 253 32.39 -28.37 -7.91
CA VAL A 253 32.09 -29.09 -9.13
C VAL A 253 33.35 -28.94 -9.95
N GLN A 254 34.16 -30.00 -10.01
CA GLN A 254 35.25 -30.10 -10.98
C GLN A 254 34.64 -29.75 -12.33
N THR A 255 35.04 -28.60 -12.86
CA THR A 255 34.70 -28.21 -14.21
C THR A 255 35.49 -29.13 -15.12
N PRO A 256 34.84 -29.98 -15.93
CA PRO A 256 35.57 -30.75 -16.92
C PRO A 256 36.23 -29.75 -17.87
N GLU A 257 37.52 -29.94 -18.14
CA GLU A 257 38.28 -29.10 -19.06
C GLU A 257 37.53 -28.95 -20.39
N PHE A 258 37.46 -27.71 -20.87
CA PHE A 258 36.77 -27.37 -22.12
C PHE A 258 37.48 -28.05 -23.30
N THR A 259 36.92 -29.15 -23.78
CA THR A 259 37.38 -29.82 -24.99
C THR A 259 36.45 -29.51 -26.16
N PHE A 260 36.99 -29.42 -27.38
CA PHE A 260 36.26 -29.05 -28.60
C PHE A 260 35.09 -29.99 -28.98
N SER A 261 34.90 -31.09 -28.25
CA SER A 261 33.80 -32.05 -28.41
C SER A 261 32.61 -31.82 -27.47
N ASP A 262 32.66 -30.79 -26.59
CA ASP A 262 31.58 -30.51 -25.65
C ASP A 262 30.41 -29.77 -26.34
N LYS A 263 29.18 -30.20 -26.06
CA LYS A 263 27.93 -29.60 -26.57
C LYS A 263 27.81 -28.12 -26.20
N ARG A 264 28.50 -27.68 -25.14
CA ARG A 264 28.61 -26.27 -24.74
C ARG A 264 29.37 -25.42 -25.75
N ALA A 265 30.34 -25.97 -26.47
CA ALA A 265 31.07 -25.27 -27.54
C ALA A 265 30.16 -24.93 -28.73
N ILE A 266 29.22 -25.82 -29.06
CA ILE A 266 28.21 -25.58 -30.10
C ILE A 266 27.35 -24.37 -29.75
N ILE A 267 26.91 -24.28 -28.49
CA ILE A 267 26.11 -23.15 -28.00
C ILE A 267 26.92 -21.84 -28.10
N LEU A 268 28.20 -21.84 -27.70
CA LEU A 268 29.07 -20.67 -27.80
C LEU A 268 29.33 -20.21 -29.25
N ILE A 269 29.49 -21.16 -30.18
CA ILE A 269 29.62 -20.86 -31.62
C ILE A 269 28.34 -20.23 -32.14
N LEU A 270 27.17 -20.79 -31.78
CA LEU A 270 25.87 -20.24 -32.19
C LEU A 270 25.65 -18.82 -31.64
N PHE A 271 25.97 -18.58 -30.37
CA PHE A 271 25.88 -17.24 -29.79
C PHE A 271 26.86 -16.24 -30.42
N SER A 272 28.06 -16.69 -30.78
CA SER A 272 29.05 -15.85 -31.46
C SER A 272 28.57 -15.47 -32.86
N LEU A 273 28.03 -16.42 -33.62
CA LEU A 273 27.43 -16.16 -34.94
C LEU A 273 26.21 -15.23 -34.83
N TRP A 274 25.39 -15.38 -33.79
CA TRP A 274 24.25 -14.50 -33.53
C TRP A 274 24.68 -13.07 -33.18
N GLY A 275 25.73 -12.91 -32.37
CA GLY A 275 26.31 -11.60 -32.05
C GLY A 275 26.87 -10.89 -33.29
N ILE A 276 27.52 -11.65 -34.17
CA ILE A 276 28.02 -11.14 -35.46
C ILE A 276 26.84 -10.72 -36.36
N PHE A 277 25.77 -11.52 -36.43
CA PHE A 277 24.59 -11.18 -37.21
C PHE A 277 23.89 -9.90 -36.71
N LEU A 278 23.73 -9.76 -35.39
CA LEU A 278 23.11 -8.58 -34.78
C LEU A 278 23.96 -7.32 -34.96
N THR A 279 25.28 -7.43 -34.89
CA THR A 279 26.17 -6.29 -35.19
C THR A 279 26.05 -5.87 -36.65
N PHE A 280 26.02 -6.79 -37.61
CA PHE A 280 25.74 -6.45 -39.01
C PHE A 280 24.38 -5.79 -39.22
N LEU A 281 23.31 -6.25 -38.54
CA LEU A 281 22.00 -5.58 -38.60
C LEU A 281 22.05 -4.16 -38.04
N PHE A 282 22.78 -3.94 -36.94
CA PHE A 282 22.94 -2.63 -36.35
C PHE A 282 23.73 -1.68 -37.28
N PHE A 283 24.81 -2.17 -37.89
CA PHE A 283 25.55 -1.41 -38.89
C PHE A 283 24.74 -1.18 -40.17
N TYR A 284 23.92 -2.12 -40.62
CA TYR A 284 23.02 -1.93 -41.76
C TYR A 284 21.99 -0.83 -41.50
N LYS A 285 21.46 -0.74 -40.28
CA LYS A 285 20.50 0.31 -39.88
C LYS A 285 21.15 1.69 -39.73
N MET A 286 22.43 1.75 -39.34
CA MET A 286 23.17 3.00 -39.11
C MET A 286 23.98 3.47 -40.32
N THR A 287 24.27 2.61 -41.30
CA THR A 287 24.96 3.00 -42.53
C THR A 287 23.91 3.40 -43.58
N PRO A 288 23.97 4.60 -44.20
CA PRO A 288 23.01 5.01 -45.24
C PRO A 288 23.31 4.31 -46.58
N LEU A 289 23.42 2.98 -46.59
CA LEU A 289 23.71 2.18 -47.78
C LEU A 289 22.54 2.21 -48.79
N ARG A 290 21.31 2.52 -48.35
CA ARG A 290 20.17 2.69 -49.26
C ARG A 290 20.35 3.90 -50.20
N SER A 291 20.98 4.97 -49.72
CA SER A 291 21.27 6.18 -50.53
C SER A 291 22.58 6.06 -51.32
N TRP A 292 23.52 5.22 -50.85
CA TRP A 292 24.79 4.99 -51.55
C TRP A 292 24.66 4.00 -52.71
N ILE A 293 23.77 2.99 -52.59
CA ILE A 293 23.49 2.02 -53.66
C ILE A 293 22.63 2.67 -54.76
N SER A 294 21.63 3.49 -54.42
CA SER A 294 20.82 4.20 -55.42
C SER A 294 21.62 5.25 -56.20
N SER A 295 22.61 5.89 -55.57
CA SER A 295 23.48 6.87 -56.24
C SER A 295 24.58 6.26 -57.11
N LYS A 296 24.98 4.99 -56.87
CA LYS A 296 25.92 4.28 -57.74
C LYS A 296 25.28 3.51 -58.90
N LEU A 297 23.97 3.20 -58.83
CA LEU A 297 23.25 2.51 -59.90
C LEU A 297 22.45 3.43 -60.83
N GLY A 298 22.36 4.73 -60.53
CA GLY A 298 21.64 5.72 -61.33
C GLY A 298 22.54 6.80 -61.93
N LYS A 299 23.48 6.44 -62.81
CA LYS A 299 24.07 7.37 -63.80
C LYS A 299 24.87 6.63 -64.87
N LYS A 300 24.16 6.19 -65.91
CA LYS A 300 24.65 6.15 -67.29
C LYS A 300 23.57 6.78 -68.15
N GLU A 301 23.85 7.97 -68.68
CA GLU A 301 23.07 8.57 -69.75
C GLU A 301 23.52 8.03 -71.12
N ILE A 302 22.63 8.31 -72.09
CA ILE A 302 22.80 8.36 -73.54
C ILE A 302 22.38 7.09 -74.30
N LEU A 303 21.12 7.06 -74.77
CA LEU A 303 20.83 7.23 -76.20
C LEU A 303 19.35 7.52 -76.46
N ARG A 304 19.17 8.53 -77.30
CA ARG A 304 17.97 9.13 -77.89
C ARG A 304 17.23 8.12 -78.78
N ASP A 305 15.93 7.93 -78.57
CA ASP A 305 14.97 7.95 -79.67
C ASP A 305 13.50 8.10 -79.21
N ASN A 306 12.75 8.78 -80.07
CA ASN A 306 11.37 9.25 -79.91
C ASN A 306 10.37 8.12 -79.61
N PHE A 307 9.41 8.35 -78.70
CA PHE A 307 8.00 8.04 -78.95
C PHE A 307 7.11 8.95 -78.09
N ASN A 308 6.18 9.59 -78.78
CA ASN A 308 5.13 10.46 -78.29
C ASN A 308 3.91 9.59 -78.00
N GLU A 309 3.47 9.46 -76.75
CA GLU A 309 2.08 9.10 -76.48
C GLU A 309 1.62 9.59 -75.11
N GLN A 310 0.43 10.16 -75.15
CA GLN A 310 -0.27 10.93 -74.14
C GLN A 310 -1.39 10.05 -73.58
N SER A 311 -1.41 9.82 -72.26
CA SER A 311 -2.56 9.34 -71.46
C SER A 311 -2.03 8.77 -70.14
N ASP A 312 -2.57 8.96 -68.94
CA ASP A 312 -3.72 9.73 -68.45
C ASP A 312 -3.50 9.96 -66.95
N ASP A 313 -4.12 11.04 -66.49
CA ASP A 313 -4.25 11.51 -65.11
C ASP A 313 -5.12 10.56 -64.25
N VAL A 314 -5.00 10.68 -62.92
CA VAL A 314 -6.04 10.47 -61.86
C VAL A 314 -5.33 10.19 -60.53
N SER A 315 -5.14 11.27 -59.77
CA SER A 315 -5.04 11.26 -58.31
C SER A 315 -6.38 11.64 -57.72
N LEU A 316 -6.95 10.88 -56.77
CA LEU A 316 -8.03 11.29 -55.84
C LEU A 316 -8.16 10.20 -54.74
N ASP A 317 -8.49 10.45 -53.48
CA ASP A 317 -8.54 11.63 -52.62
C ASP A 317 -8.76 11.13 -51.17
N ALA A 318 -8.80 12.07 -50.22
CA ALA A 318 -9.08 11.93 -48.79
C ALA A 318 -10.45 11.32 -48.45
N ASP A 319 -10.61 10.87 -47.18
CA ASP A 319 -11.85 11.17 -46.45
C ASP A 319 -11.67 11.15 -44.92
N TYR A 320 -12.26 12.17 -44.29
CA TYR A 320 -12.20 12.55 -42.89
C TYR A 320 -13.47 12.10 -42.12
N GLU A 321 -13.36 12.14 -40.79
CA GLU A 321 -14.40 11.83 -39.82
C GLU A 321 -15.68 12.69 -39.93
N SER A 322 -16.72 12.06 -39.39
CA SER A 322 -18.15 12.32 -39.46
C SER A 322 -18.72 13.57 -38.75
N VAL A 323 -19.85 14.00 -39.33
CA VAL A 323 -21.07 14.61 -38.73
C VAL A 323 -21.24 16.13 -38.73
N SER A 324 -22.23 16.50 -39.56
CA SER A 324 -22.94 17.76 -39.77
C SER A 324 -23.53 18.46 -38.53
N ARG A 325 -23.53 19.80 -38.55
CA ARG A 325 -24.72 20.64 -38.24
C ARG A 325 -24.51 22.12 -38.58
N ASN A 326 -25.24 22.57 -39.60
CA ASN A 326 -25.91 23.85 -39.86
C ASN A 326 -25.27 25.23 -39.56
N MET A 327 -25.36 26.08 -40.60
CA MET A 327 -25.08 27.51 -40.73
C MET A 327 -25.72 28.41 -39.65
N GLU A 328 -24.95 29.39 -39.15
CA GLU A 328 -25.26 30.83 -39.22
C GLU A 328 -24.11 31.67 -38.59
N ASN A 329 -23.81 32.81 -39.23
CA ASN A 329 -23.07 33.97 -38.70
C ASN A 329 -21.59 33.84 -38.29
N ALA A 330 -20.71 34.40 -39.13
CA ALA A 330 -19.96 35.64 -38.85
C ALA A 330 -18.69 35.69 -39.72
N GLY A 331 -18.70 36.55 -40.74
CA GLY A 331 -17.51 36.84 -41.54
C GLY A 331 -16.57 37.79 -40.80
N TYR A 332 -15.28 37.49 -40.83
CA TYR A 332 -14.22 38.47 -40.62
C TYR A 332 -13.06 38.21 -41.59
N ASN A 333 -13.00 39.06 -42.62
CA ASN A 333 -11.84 39.25 -43.49
C ASN A 333 -10.78 40.09 -42.76
N ILE A 334 -9.55 39.62 -42.70
CA ILE A 334 -8.39 40.46 -42.36
C ILE A 334 -7.40 40.34 -43.53
N THR A 335 -7.26 41.45 -44.27
CA THR A 335 -6.29 41.60 -45.36
C THR A 335 -5.12 42.44 -44.83
N TYR A 336 -3.90 41.94 -44.95
CA TYR A 336 -2.68 42.73 -44.69
C TYR A 336 -2.25 43.43 -45.98
N ASN A 337 -2.09 44.75 -45.93
CA ASN A 337 -1.50 45.55 -47.00
C ASN A 337 -0.19 46.16 -46.48
N SER A 338 0.93 45.85 -47.13
CA SER A 338 2.24 46.44 -46.86
C SER A 338 2.80 47.02 -48.16
N ASN A 339 2.51 48.29 -48.42
CA ASN A 339 3.20 49.07 -49.44
C ASN A 339 4.23 49.98 -48.77
N TRP A 340 5.50 49.64 -48.95
CA TRP A 340 6.66 50.49 -48.71
C TRP A 340 7.41 50.56 -50.05
N ASN A 341 7.65 51.76 -50.57
CA ASN A 341 8.50 51.98 -51.72
C ASN A 341 9.37 53.22 -51.47
N PRO A 342 10.70 53.18 -51.68
CA PRO A 342 11.56 54.34 -51.52
C PRO A 342 11.88 54.98 -52.88
N SER A 343 11.63 56.29 -52.98
CA SER A 343 12.43 57.37 -53.59
C SER A 343 11.53 58.55 -53.95
#